data_AF-A0A7S0VB66-F1
#
_entry.id   AF-A0A7S0VB66-F1
#
_cell.length_a   1.000
_cell.length_b   1.000
_cell.length_c   1.000
_cell.angle_alpha   90.00
_cell.angle_beta   90.00
_cell.angle_gamma   90.00
#
_symmetry.space_group_name_H-M   'P 1'
#
loop_
_entity.id
_entity.type
_entity.pdbx_description
1 polymer ?
#
loop_
_entity_poly.entity_id
_entity_poly.type
_entity_poly.pdbx_seq_one_letter_code
_entity_poly.pdbx_strand_id
1 'polypeptide(L)'
;MTSTQGETVDTLYQEACELHKQFRLPEAEKKYRAALKLNPSHGFSNQKLGALLIQMHIPKAPTTAKGVREAAEFVSSNPVSSAAAAEAVSLLQRAVSCDPRSAAFRHSLGVARLSLGDLPSALDALDHARAKDPVSIPILLSHAKALALANRPSAAIEAYKDITRLEPSHPDAFYRLGGLLRAARRDEEALAALRRHLEIRPGHPATCFWVAALTGDASSALAAPAEMVAGLFDQYADHFDDHLVDQLQYRTPEAIRDELILVAQRVMSHGGSSGRREVGSSGRGDEGEWEGGPSPKGNLSQSVSWTACIDLGCGTGLMGPLVKPYLSPSQGDEAGVLHGVDLSSGMVRQTRVKRPCYDALYVNDLCSFLEAARVGEG
;
A
#
# COMPACT_ATOMS: atom_id res chain seq x y z
N MET A 1 8.31 -56.62 1.68
CA MET A 1 7.55 -56.08 0.53
C MET A 1 6.68 -54.95 1.04
N THR A 2 7.22 -53.73 1.07
CA THR A 2 6.45 -52.51 1.35
C THR A 2 5.75 -52.13 0.05
N SER A 3 4.42 -52.18 0.03
CA SER A 3 3.61 -51.78 -1.11
C SER A 3 3.80 -50.28 -1.37
N THR A 4 4.55 -49.93 -2.40
CA THR A 4 4.45 -48.62 -3.04
C THR A 4 3.07 -48.52 -3.67
N GLN A 5 2.09 -48.03 -2.89
CA GLN A 5 0.87 -47.49 -3.48
C GLN A 5 1.32 -46.37 -4.43
N GLY A 6 1.10 -46.55 -5.73
CA GLY A 6 1.42 -45.52 -6.71
C GLY A 6 0.70 -44.22 -6.34
N GLU A 7 1.41 -43.10 -6.39
CA GLU A 7 0.81 -41.78 -6.16
C GLU A 7 -0.33 -41.60 -7.19
N THR A 8 -1.56 -41.51 -6.70
CA THR A 8 -2.75 -41.21 -7.53
C THR A 8 -2.97 -39.70 -7.59
N VAL A 9 -3.78 -39.24 -8.55
CA VAL A 9 -4.19 -37.83 -8.65
C VAL A 9 -4.85 -37.36 -7.34
N ASP A 10 -5.71 -38.20 -6.76
CA ASP A 10 -6.47 -37.86 -5.55
C ASP A 10 -5.56 -37.79 -4.31
N THR A 11 -4.65 -38.75 -4.14
CA THR A 11 -3.70 -38.72 -3.01
C THR A 11 -2.78 -37.50 -3.09
N LEU A 12 -2.26 -37.18 -4.27
CA LEU A 12 -1.43 -35.99 -4.49
C LEU A 12 -2.21 -34.70 -4.24
N TYR A 13 -3.48 -34.62 -4.66
CA TYR A 13 -4.34 -33.48 -4.42
C TYR A 13 -4.63 -33.27 -2.93
N GLN A 14 -4.93 -34.34 -2.19
CA GLN A 14 -5.20 -34.25 -0.75
C GLN A 14 -3.96 -33.82 0.03
N GLU A 15 -2.79 -34.40 -0.27
CA GLU A 15 -1.52 -33.98 0.31
C GLU A 15 -1.22 -32.50 0.01
N ALA A 16 -1.44 -32.06 -1.24
CA ALA A 16 -1.25 -30.67 -1.63
C ALA A 16 -2.18 -29.73 -0.84
N CYS A 17 -3.45 -30.12 -0.63
CA CYS A 17 -4.39 -29.35 0.16
C CYS A 17 -3.94 -29.20 1.62
N GLU A 18 -3.40 -30.26 2.20
CA GLU A 18 -2.95 -30.24 3.59
C GLU A 18 -1.70 -29.37 3.77
N LEU A 19 -0.74 -29.48 2.85
CA LEU A 19 0.43 -28.60 2.79
C LEU A 19 0.02 -27.13 2.59
N HIS A 20 -0.99 -26.87 1.75
CA HIS A 20 -1.49 -25.51 1.52
C HIS A 20 -2.12 -24.92 2.79
N LYS A 21 -2.93 -25.68 3.53
CA LYS A 21 -3.49 -25.25 4.83
C LYS A 21 -2.40 -24.95 5.86
N GLN A 22 -1.30 -25.70 5.82
CA GLN A 22 -0.12 -25.50 6.69
C GLN A 22 0.79 -24.36 6.22
N PHE A 23 0.38 -23.59 5.19
CA PHE A 23 1.17 -22.52 4.58
C PHE A 23 2.53 -22.98 4.00
N ARG A 24 2.70 -24.28 3.73
CA ARG A 24 3.88 -24.84 3.03
C ARG A 24 3.71 -24.71 1.53
N LEU A 25 3.61 -23.46 1.05
CA LEU A 25 3.15 -23.14 -0.31
C LEU A 25 4.02 -23.75 -1.42
N PRO A 26 5.37 -23.72 -1.37
CA PRO A 26 6.20 -24.32 -2.42
C PRO A 26 6.02 -25.84 -2.54
N GLU A 27 5.77 -26.51 -1.41
CA GLU A 27 5.56 -27.96 -1.38
C GLU A 27 4.18 -28.33 -1.89
N ALA A 28 3.16 -27.55 -1.50
CA ALA A 28 1.80 -27.67 -2.02
C ALA A 28 1.78 -27.49 -3.54
N GLU A 29 2.49 -26.48 -4.06
CA GLU A 29 2.64 -26.26 -5.50
C GLU A 29 3.21 -27.49 -6.21
N LYS A 30 4.33 -28.04 -5.69
CA LYS A 30 4.96 -29.24 -6.26
C LYS A 30 3.98 -30.41 -6.35
N LYS A 31 3.17 -30.62 -5.31
CA LYS A 31 2.17 -31.71 -5.26
C LYS A 31 0.99 -31.46 -6.18
N TYR A 32 0.46 -30.23 -6.28
CA TYR A 32 -0.58 -29.91 -7.26
C TYR A 32 -0.07 -30.10 -8.71
N ARG A 33 1.17 -29.68 -9.00
CA ARG A 33 1.80 -29.90 -10.32
C ARG A 33 1.98 -31.37 -10.62
N ALA A 34 2.37 -32.19 -9.63
CA ALA A 34 2.45 -33.64 -9.79
C ALA A 34 1.08 -34.27 -10.12
N ALA A 35 0.02 -33.86 -9.41
CA ALA A 35 -1.35 -34.31 -9.70
C ALA A 35 -1.77 -33.95 -11.15
N LEU A 36 -1.42 -32.74 -11.61
CA LEU A 36 -1.74 -32.29 -12.97
C LEU A 36 -0.86 -32.93 -14.07
N LYS A 37 0.32 -33.45 -13.72
CA LYS A 37 1.10 -34.30 -14.64
C LYS A 37 0.41 -35.64 -14.89
N LEU A 38 -0.21 -36.22 -13.85
CA LEU A 38 -0.98 -37.47 -13.97
C LEU A 38 -2.33 -37.25 -14.66
N ASN A 39 -3.01 -36.16 -14.34
CA ASN A 39 -4.27 -35.77 -15.00
C ASN A 39 -4.35 -34.25 -15.21
N PRO A 40 -4.03 -33.75 -16.42
CA PRO A 40 -4.15 -32.33 -16.74
C PRO A 40 -5.58 -31.77 -16.61
N SER A 41 -6.61 -32.62 -16.70
CA SER A 41 -8.01 -32.23 -16.59
C SER A 41 -8.56 -32.32 -15.14
N HIS A 42 -7.71 -32.52 -14.13
CA HIS A 42 -8.19 -32.54 -12.76
C HIS A 42 -8.63 -31.14 -12.29
N GLY A 43 -9.93 -30.88 -12.28
CA GLY A 43 -10.52 -29.55 -12.05
C GLY A 43 -10.12 -28.92 -10.72
N PHE A 44 -10.13 -29.70 -9.62
CA PHE A 44 -9.77 -29.18 -8.29
C PHE A 44 -8.27 -28.85 -8.17
N SER A 45 -7.37 -29.65 -8.74
CA SER A 45 -5.94 -29.30 -8.76
C SER A 45 -5.68 -28.04 -9.59
N ASN A 46 -6.33 -27.91 -10.75
CA ASN A 46 -6.27 -26.70 -11.57
C ASN A 46 -6.76 -25.47 -10.78
N GLN A 47 -7.90 -25.59 -10.09
CA GLN A 47 -8.44 -24.51 -9.25
C GLN A 47 -7.49 -24.12 -8.12
N LYS A 48 -7.02 -25.09 -7.34
CA LYS A 48 -6.19 -24.83 -6.16
C LYS A 48 -4.81 -24.31 -6.52
N LEU A 49 -4.17 -24.86 -7.57
CA LEU A 49 -2.90 -24.33 -8.05
C LEU A 49 -3.05 -22.90 -8.57
N GLY A 50 -4.08 -22.62 -9.37
CA GLY A 50 -4.34 -21.26 -9.84
C GLY A 50 -4.55 -20.27 -8.69
N ALA A 51 -5.33 -20.65 -7.67
CA ALA A 51 -5.52 -19.82 -6.48
C ALA A 51 -4.23 -19.64 -5.66
N LEU A 52 -3.40 -20.68 -5.55
CA LEU A 52 -2.11 -20.64 -4.85
C LEU A 52 -1.11 -19.71 -5.54
N LEU A 53 -1.02 -19.75 -6.88
CA LEU A 53 -0.18 -18.84 -7.65
C LEU A 53 -0.59 -17.37 -7.48
N ILE A 54 -1.91 -17.09 -7.43
CA ILE A 54 -2.41 -15.75 -7.10
C ILE A 54 -2.02 -15.35 -5.67
N GLN A 55 -2.15 -16.26 -4.69
CA GLN A 55 -1.78 -15.99 -3.30
C GLN A 55 -0.28 -15.71 -3.14
N MET A 56 0.56 -16.44 -3.86
CA MET A 56 2.01 -16.28 -3.80
C MET A 56 2.48 -15.06 -4.59
N HIS A 57 1.86 -14.72 -5.71
CA HIS A 57 2.42 -13.73 -6.62
C HIS A 57 1.63 -12.42 -6.70
N ILE A 58 0.51 -12.28 -6.01
CA ILE A 58 -0.18 -10.98 -5.91
C ILE A 58 -0.08 -10.51 -4.45
N PRO A 59 0.72 -9.47 -4.17
CA PRO A 59 0.86 -8.98 -2.80
C PRO A 59 -0.52 -8.54 -2.29
N LYS A 60 -0.99 -9.15 -1.20
CA LYS A 60 -2.05 -8.54 -0.39
C LYS A 60 -1.42 -7.34 0.30
N ALA A 61 -2.07 -6.17 0.23
CA ALA A 61 -1.64 -5.01 0.99
C ALA A 61 -1.46 -5.44 2.46
N PRO A 62 -0.23 -5.37 3.00
CA PRO A 62 0.03 -5.84 4.35
C PRO A 62 -0.72 -4.96 5.34
N THR A 63 -1.45 -5.59 6.27
CA THR A 63 -2.27 -4.89 7.26
C THR A 63 -1.53 -4.63 8.57
N THR A 64 -0.22 -4.89 8.65
CA THR A 64 0.60 -4.64 9.84
C THR A 64 2.00 -4.21 9.43
N ALA A 65 2.67 -3.38 10.23
CA ALA A 65 4.05 -2.92 9.98
C ALA A 65 5.07 -4.08 9.85
N LYS A 66 4.84 -5.22 10.52
CA LYS A 66 5.61 -6.45 10.34
C LYS A 66 5.34 -7.10 8.97
N GLY A 67 4.06 -7.20 8.59
CA GLY A 67 3.66 -7.69 7.28
C GLY A 67 4.17 -6.81 6.13
N VAL A 68 4.34 -5.50 6.37
CA VAL A 68 4.94 -4.55 5.42
C VAL A 68 6.39 -4.90 5.13
N ARG A 69 7.18 -5.21 6.17
CA ARG A 69 8.58 -5.62 6.04
C ARG A 69 8.73 -6.97 5.35
N GLU A 70 7.91 -7.96 5.75
CA GLU A 70 7.89 -9.29 5.14
C GLU A 70 7.41 -9.24 3.67
N ALA A 71 6.43 -8.38 3.35
CA ALA A 71 5.96 -8.17 1.98
C ALA A 71 7.01 -7.45 1.12
N ALA A 72 7.76 -6.49 1.68
CA ALA A 72 8.84 -5.84 0.97
C ALA A 72 9.99 -6.81 0.63
N GLU A 73 10.35 -7.69 1.58
CA GLU A 73 11.33 -8.77 1.35
C GLU A 73 10.83 -9.81 0.32
N PHE A 74 9.54 -10.15 0.37
CA PHE A 74 8.92 -11.09 -0.55
C PHE A 74 8.78 -10.53 -1.98
N VAL A 75 8.31 -9.29 -2.14
CA VAL A 75 8.18 -8.61 -3.44
C VAL A 75 9.56 -8.34 -4.05
N SER A 76 10.56 -8.00 -3.24
CA SER A 76 11.94 -7.82 -3.70
C SER A 76 12.58 -9.13 -4.17
N SER A 77 12.15 -10.28 -3.63
CA SER A 77 12.67 -11.60 -4.02
C SER A 77 11.84 -12.30 -5.10
N ASN A 78 10.59 -11.89 -5.31
CA ASN A 78 9.69 -12.43 -6.32
C ASN A 78 8.92 -11.28 -7.00
N PRO A 79 9.54 -10.56 -7.95
CA PRO A 79 8.81 -9.61 -8.77
C PRO A 79 7.68 -10.39 -9.46
N VAL A 80 6.44 -9.90 -9.30
CA VAL A 80 5.24 -10.48 -9.91
C VAL A 80 5.48 -10.57 -11.41
N SER A 81 5.89 -11.76 -11.87
CA SER A 81 6.07 -11.99 -13.29
C SER A 81 4.68 -12.14 -13.89
N SER A 82 4.40 -11.34 -14.93
CA SER A 82 3.19 -11.46 -15.75
C SER A 82 2.91 -12.90 -16.20
N ALA A 83 3.92 -13.77 -16.22
CA ALA A 83 3.78 -15.19 -16.55
C ALA A 83 3.07 -16.01 -15.45
N ALA A 84 3.33 -15.77 -14.16
CA ALA A 84 2.66 -16.50 -13.07
C ALA A 84 1.17 -16.14 -12.98
N ALA A 85 0.86 -14.87 -13.18
CA ALA A 85 -0.50 -14.36 -13.33
C ALA A 85 -1.25 -15.02 -14.51
N ALA A 86 -0.60 -15.08 -15.68
CA ALA A 86 -1.17 -15.72 -16.87
C ALA A 86 -1.37 -17.23 -16.68
N GLU A 87 -0.41 -17.91 -16.04
CA GLU A 87 -0.53 -19.33 -15.70
C GLU A 87 -1.73 -19.58 -14.79
N ALA A 88 -1.89 -18.77 -13.74
CA ALA A 88 -3.00 -18.90 -12.80
C ALA A 88 -4.37 -18.81 -13.50
N VAL A 89 -4.54 -17.81 -14.39
CA VAL A 89 -5.78 -17.66 -15.17
C VAL A 89 -6.01 -18.86 -16.08
N SER A 90 -4.97 -19.35 -16.76
CA SER A 90 -5.07 -20.53 -17.65
C SER A 90 -5.48 -21.79 -16.89
N LEU A 91 -4.91 -22.03 -15.71
CA LEU A 91 -5.30 -23.13 -14.82
C LEU A 91 -6.77 -23.00 -14.39
N LEU A 92 -7.21 -21.80 -14.02
CA LEU A 92 -8.59 -21.56 -13.60
C LEU A 92 -9.59 -21.71 -14.76
N GLN A 93 -9.22 -21.32 -15.98
CA GLN A 93 -10.00 -21.58 -17.19
C GLN A 93 -10.13 -23.08 -17.48
N ARG A 94 -9.06 -23.85 -17.27
CA ARG A 94 -9.11 -25.32 -17.36
C ARG A 94 -10.05 -25.90 -16.32
N ALA A 95 -10.00 -25.43 -15.06
CA ALA A 95 -10.93 -25.86 -14.03
C ALA A 95 -12.40 -25.63 -14.44
N VAL A 96 -12.72 -24.43 -14.95
CA VAL A 96 -14.07 -24.10 -15.47
C VAL A 96 -14.45 -24.96 -16.68
N SER A 97 -13.49 -25.32 -17.54
CA SER A 97 -13.75 -26.19 -18.70
C SER A 97 -14.07 -27.63 -18.27
N CYS A 98 -13.48 -28.11 -17.18
CA CYS A 98 -13.75 -29.44 -16.63
C CYS A 98 -15.17 -29.55 -16.04
N ASP A 99 -15.63 -28.51 -15.33
CA ASP A 99 -17.02 -28.41 -14.88
C ASP A 99 -17.57 -26.99 -15.09
N PRO A 100 -18.25 -26.76 -16.23
CA PRO A 100 -18.90 -25.49 -16.52
C PRO A 100 -20.13 -25.21 -15.65
N ARG A 101 -20.51 -26.04 -14.69
CA ARG A 101 -21.61 -25.75 -13.75
C ARG A 101 -21.11 -25.39 -12.36
N SER A 102 -19.84 -25.64 -12.05
CA SER A 102 -19.22 -25.28 -10.77
C SER A 102 -19.19 -23.76 -10.56
N ALA A 103 -19.97 -23.29 -9.58
CA ALA A 103 -19.91 -21.90 -9.11
C ALA A 103 -18.53 -21.58 -8.52
N ALA A 104 -17.92 -22.54 -7.79
CA ALA A 104 -16.63 -22.38 -7.13
C ALA A 104 -15.48 -22.16 -8.12
N PHE A 105 -15.47 -22.85 -9.26
CA PHE A 105 -14.42 -22.68 -10.28
C PHE A 105 -14.53 -21.29 -10.94
N ARG A 106 -15.75 -20.87 -11.28
CA ARG A 106 -15.99 -19.52 -11.82
C ARG A 106 -15.65 -18.43 -10.81
N HIS A 107 -16.01 -18.63 -9.55
CA HIS A 107 -15.66 -17.71 -8.47
C HIS A 107 -14.14 -17.54 -8.35
N SER A 108 -13.38 -18.65 -8.36
CA SER A 108 -11.92 -18.59 -8.31
C SER A 108 -11.31 -17.89 -9.53
N LEU A 109 -11.85 -18.13 -10.73
CA LEU A 109 -11.45 -17.39 -11.93
C LEU A 109 -11.74 -15.88 -11.82
N GLY A 110 -12.92 -15.51 -11.30
CA GLY A 110 -13.29 -14.13 -11.07
C GLY A 110 -12.39 -13.42 -10.05
N VAL A 111 -12.05 -14.09 -8.95
CA VAL A 111 -11.12 -13.57 -7.94
C VAL A 111 -9.71 -13.37 -8.50
N ALA A 112 -9.24 -14.29 -9.34
CA ALA A 112 -7.93 -14.16 -9.99
C ALA A 112 -7.91 -12.94 -10.93
N ARG A 113 -8.90 -12.81 -11.82
CA ARG A 113 -9.04 -11.66 -12.73
C ARG A 113 -9.17 -10.34 -11.99
N LEU A 114 -9.93 -10.34 -10.89
CA LEU A 114 -10.06 -9.16 -10.02
C LEU A 114 -8.72 -8.74 -9.43
N SER A 115 -7.92 -9.71 -8.98
CA SER A 115 -6.59 -9.46 -8.43
C SER A 115 -5.60 -8.96 -9.48
N LEU A 116 -5.86 -9.25 -10.76
CA LEU A 116 -5.08 -8.78 -11.92
C LEU A 116 -5.59 -7.47 -12.51
N GLY A 117 -6.65 -6.87 -11.96
CA GLY A 117 -7.25 -5.64 -12.48
C GLY A 117 -8.10 -5.79 -13.75
N ASP A 118 -8.32 -7.02 -14.24
CA ASP A 118 -9.23 -7.32 -15.35
C ASP A 118 -10.69 -7.30 -14.84
N LEU A 119 -11.16 -6.09 -14.54
CA LEU A 119 -12.47 -5.85 -13.94
C LEU A 119 -13.65 -6.35 -14.80
N PRO A 120 -13.68 -6.13 -16.13
CA PRO A 120 -14.77 -6.62 -16.97
C PRO A 120 -14.89 -8.15 -16.93
N SER A 121 -13.78 -8.87 -17.10
CA SER A 121 -13.80 -10.33 -17.13
C SER A 121 -13.97 -10.93 -15.72
N ALA A 122 -13.58 -10.20 -14.67
CA ALA A 122 -13.84 -10.57 -13.29
C ALA A 122 -15.35 -10.50 -12.99
N LEU A 123 -16.00 -9.40 -13.35
CA LEU A 123 -17.45 -9.25 -13.17
C LEU A 123 -18.23 -10.32 -13.93
N ASP A 124 -17.89 -10.57 -15.19
CA ASP A 124 -18.52 -11.64 -15.98
C ASP A 124 -18.43 -13.01 -15.28
N ALA A 125 -17.24 -13.40 -14.82
CA ALA A 125 -17.06 -14.67 -14.14
C ALA A 125 -17.82 -14.74 -12.80
N LEU A 126 -17.86 -13.63 -12.05
CA LEU A 126 -18.54 -13.52 -10.76
C LEU A 126 -20.07 -13.49 -10.91
N ASP A 127 -20.60 -12.85 -11.96
CA ASP A 127 -22.03 -12.86 -12.29
C ASP A 127 -22.48 -14.29 -12.62
N HIS A 128 -21.70 -15.02 -13.42
CA HIS A 128 -21.98 -16.42 -13.70
C HIS A 128 -21.88 -17.30 -12.45
N ALA A 129 -20.92 -17.04 -11.55
CA ALA A 129 -20.81 -17.75 -10.28
C ALA A 129 -22.04 -17.49 -9.39
N ARG A 130 -22.45 -16.22 -9.26
CA ARG A 130 -23.63 -15.80 -8.48
C ARG A 130 -24.93 -16.37 -9.04
N ALA A 131 -25.06 -16.46 -10.37
CA ALA A 131 -26.24 -17.06 -11.00
C ALA A 131 -26.39 -18.56 -10.68
N LYS A 132 -25.30 -19.25 -10.34
CA LYS A 132 -25.31 -20.67 -9.93
C LYS A 132 -25.48 -20.86 -8.43
N ASP A 133 -24.94 -19.95 -7.64
CA ASP A 133 -25.06 -19.97 -6.19
C ASP A 133 -25.31 -18.55 -5.66
N PRO A 134 -26.59 -18.12 -5.59
CA PRO A 134 -26.95 -16.74 -5.28
C PRO A 134 -26.81 -16.38 -3.80
N VAL A 135 -26.65 -17.36 -2.91
CA VAL A 135 -26.58 -17.16 -1.45
C VAL A 135 -25.18 -17.37 -0.88
N SER A 136 -24.21 -17.74 -1.71
CA SER A 136 -22.81 -17.90 -1.30
C SER A 136 -22.16 -16.57 -0.94
N ILE A 137 -21.94 -16.37 0.35
CA ILE A 137 -21.29 -15.17 0.90
C ILE A 137 -19.91 -14.90 0.26
N PRO A 138 -19.01 -15.89 0.07
CA PRO A 138 -17.73 -15.64 -0.60
C PRO A 138 -17.86 -15.09 -2.04
N ILE A 139 -18.85 -15.58 -2.79
CA ILE A 139 -19.15 -15.12 -4.16
C ILE A 139 -19.69 -13.69 -4.11
N LEU A 140 -20.68 -13.44 -3.25
CA LEU A 140 -21.28 -12.11 -3.09
C LEU A 140 -20.25 -11.06 -2.67
N LEU A 141 -19.37 -11.37 -1.72
CA LEU A 141 -18.29 -10.48 -1.28
C LEU A 141 -17.33 -10.13 -2.42
N SER A 142 -16.94 -11.14 -3.20
CA SER A 142 -16.02 -10.94 -4.34
C SER A 142 -16.67 -10.11 -5.43
N HIS A 143 -17.95 -10.35 -5.70
CA HIS A 143 -18.74 -9.59 -6.66
C HIS A 143 -18.95 -8.13 -6.21
N ALA A 144 -19.34 -7.91 -4.95
CA ALA A 144 -19.49 -6.57 -4.38
C ALA A 144 -18.17 -5.78 -4.41
N LYS A 145 -17.04 -6.44 -4.13
CA LYS A 145 -15.70 -5.85 -4.26
C LYS A 145 -15.39 -5.47 -5.71
N ALA A 146 -15.70 -6.36 -6.66
CA ALA A 146 -15.48 -6.09 -8.08
C ALA A 146 -16.32 -4.90 -8.58
N LEU A 147 -17.58 -4.78 -8.14
CA LEU A 147 -18.44 -3.64 -8.44
C LEU A 147 -17.86 -2.32 -7.89
N ALA A 148 -17.36 -2.33 -6.65
CA ALA A 148 -16.75 -1.16 -6.04
C ALA A 148 -15.50 -0.70 -6.83
N LEU A 149 -14.63 -1.65 -7.21
CA LEU A 149 -13.43 -1.36 -8.00
C LEU A 149 -13.75 -0.94 -9.45
N ALA A 150 -14.84 -1.44 -10.02
CA ALA A 150 -15.35 -1.02 -11.33
C ALA A 150 -16.07 0.34 -11.31
N ASN A 151 -15.93 1.11 -10.23
CA ASN A 151 -16.59 2.41 -10.04
C ASN A 151 -18.12 2.35 -10.20
N ARG A 152 -18.73 1.27 -9.68
CA ARG A 152 -20.20 1.09 -9.62
C ARG A 152 -20.69 1.13 -8.16
N PRO A 153 -20.54 2.27 -7.46
CA PRO A 153 -20.76 2.34 -6.01
C PRO A 153 -22.19 2.01 -5.60
N SER A 154 -23.21 2.44 -6.34
CA SER A 154 -24.61 2.13 -6.03
C SER A 154 -24.90 0.62 -6.07
N ALA A 155 -24.39 -0.08 -7.09
CA ALA A 155 -24.54 -1.52 -7.18
C ALA A 155 -23.76 -2.26 -6.08
N ALA A 156 -22.57 -1.76 -5.73
CA ALA A 156 -21.78 -2.32 -4.63
C ALA A 156 -22.47 -2.16 -3.27
N ILE A 157 -23.11 -1.00 -3.01
CA ILE A 157 -23.89 -0.75 -1.80
C ILE A 157 -25.02 -1.78 -1.67
N GLU A 158 -25.81 -1.98 -2.72
CA GLU A 158 -26.90 -2.97 -2.68
C GLU A 158 -26.36 -4.39 -2.49
N ALA A 159 -25.26 -4.76 -3.17
CA ALA A 159 -24.64 -6.06 -2.98
C ALA A 159 -24.12 -6.28 -1.55
N TYR A 160 -23.55 -5.26 -0.89
CA TYR A 160 -23.16 -5.37 0.51
C TYR A 160 -24.37 -5.40 1.46
N LYS A 161 -25.46 -4.68 1.15
CA LYS A 161 -26.72 -4.79 1.90
C LYS A 161 -27.26 -6.22 1.84
N ASP A 162 -27.25 -6.85 0.69
CA ASP A 162 -27.65 -8.27 0.52
C ASP A 162 -26.85 -9.19 1.44
N ILE A 163 -25.53 -9.02 1.48
CA ILE A 163 -24.63 -9.80 2.35
C ILE A 163 -24.98 -9.57 3.82
N THR A 164 -25.20 -8.32 4.25
CA THR A 164 -25.55 -8.03 5.65
C THR A 164 -26.93 -8.57 6.05
N ARG A 165 -27.84 -8.78 5.10
CA ARG A 165 -29.13 -9.45 5.35
C ARG A 165 -28.98 -10.96 5.49
N LEU A 166 -28.14 -11.58 4.67
CA LEU A 166 -27.86 -13.02 4.72
C LEU A 166 -26.99 -13.41 5.93
N GLU A 167 -26.03 -12.57 6.29
CA GLU A 167 -25.12 -12.78 7.42
C GLU A 167 -25.05 -11.51 8.30
N PRO A 168 -25.98 -11.35 9.25
CA PRO A 168 -26.09 -10.16 10.12
C PRO A 168 -24.93 -9.92 11.09
N SER A 169 -23.95 -10.82 11.10
CA SER A 169 -22.73 -10.75 11.91
C SER A 169 -21.45 -10.68 11.06
N HIS A 170 -21.55 -10.39 9.76
CA HIS A 170 -20.38 -10.36 8.86
C HIS A 170 -19.61 -9.03 8.96
N PRO A 171 -18.46 -8.95 9.66
CA PRO A 171 -17.83 -7.67 9.96
C PRO A 171 -17.34 -6.93 8.71
N ASP A 172 -16.75 -7.64 7.76
CA ASP A 172 -16.17 -7.04 6.56
C ASP A 172 -17.23 -6.43 5.64
N ALA A 173 -18.45 -6.97 5.63
CA ALA A 173 -19.56 -6.42 4.84
C ALA A 173 -20.03 -5.09 5.44
N PHE A 174 -20.21 -5.02 6.76
CA PHE A 174 -20.59 -3.77 7.43
C PHE A 174 -19.53 -2.68 7.28
N TYR A 175 -18.23 -3.02 7.42
CA TYR A 175 -17.14 -2.07 7.23
C TYR A 175 -17.12 -1.50 5.80
N ARG A 176 -17.21 -2.37 4.78
CA ARG A 176 -17.20 -1.95 3.37
C ARG A 176 -18.46 -1.17 2.99
N LEU A 177 -19.62 -1.59 3.48
CA LEU A 177 -20.88 -0.88 3.31
C LEU A 177 -20.79 0.54 3.89
N GLY A 178 -20.30 0.68 5.13
CA GLY A 178 -20.11 1.97 5.77
C GLY A 178 -19.18 2.90 5.00
N GLY A 179 -18.05 2.37 4.50
CA GLY A 179 -17.13 3.12 3.65
C GLY A 179 -17.75 3.62 2.35
N LEU A 180 -18.52 2.77 1.65
CA LEU A 180 -19.20 3.13 0.41
C LEU A 180 -20.32 4.15 0.65
N LEU A 181 -21.12 3.98 1.71
CA LEU A 181 -22.19 4.91 2.07
C LEU A 181 -21.64 6.29 2.43
N ARG A 182 -20.52 6.35 3.17
CA ARG A 182 -19.81 7.60 3.46
C ARG A 182 -19.35 8.30 2.19
N ALA A 183 -18.73 7.56 1.26
CA ALA A 183 -18.31 8.11 -0.02
C ALA A 183 -19.50 8.65 -0.84
N ALA A 184 -20.67 8.01 -0.71
CA ALA A 184 -21.93 8.45 -1.29
C ALA A 184 -22.66 9.55 -0.49
N ARG A 185 -22.05 10.11 0.57
CA ARG A 185 -22.63 11.14 1.45
C ARG A 185 -23.94 10.72 2.14
N ARG A 186 -24.13 9.41 2.34
CA ARG A 186 -25.25 8.80 3.08
C ARG A 186 -24.83 8.56 4.52
N ASP A 187 -24.56 9.65 5.23
CA ASP A 187 -23.81 9.65 6.49
C ASP A 187 -24.55 8.90 7.62
N GLU A 188 -25.88 9.01 7.70
CA GLU A 188 -26.69 8.29 8.69
C GLU A 188 -26.63 6.76 8.51
N GLU A 189 -26.78 6.29 7.27
CA GLU A 189 -26.68 4.86 6.95
C GLU A 189 -25.24 4.36 7.13
N ALA A 190 -24.25 5.18 6.77
CA ALA A 190 -22.84 4.86 6.98
C ALA A 190 -22.55 4.66 8.48
N LEU A 191 -23.03 5.57 9.32
CA LEU A 191 -22.88 5.50 10.77
C LEU A 191 -23.56 4.26 11.34
N ALA A 192 -24.76 3.91 10.88
CA ALA A 192 -25.45 2.68 11.29
C ALA A 192 -24.63 1.43 10.94
N ALA A 193 -24.12 1.34 9.71
CA ALA A 193 -23.29 0.21 9.28
C ALA A 193 -21.97 0.13 10.06
N LEU A 194 -21.29 1.25 10.29
CA LEU A 194 -20.03 1.30 11.04
C LEU A 194 -20.23 0.97 12.53
N ARG A 195 -21.34 1.41 13.15
CA ARG A 195 -21.71 1.01 14.52
C ARG A 195 -21.93 -0.50 14.62
N ARG A 196 -22.65 -1.08 13.65
CA ARG A 196 -22.82 -2.54 13.60
C ARG A 196 -21.49 -3.28 13.42
N HIS A 197 -20.56 -2.72 12.65
CA HIS A 197 -19.20 -3.25 12.58
C HIS A 197 -18.47 -3.18 13.93
N LEU A 198 -18.60 -2.09 14.70
CA LEU A 198 -17.99 -1.96 16.04
C LEU A 198 -18.64 -2.88 17.09
N GLU A 199 -19.93 -3.21 16.96
CA GLU A 199 -20.58 -4.22 17.80
C GLU A 199 -19.95 -5.60 17.60
N ILE A 200 -19.54 -5.92 16.36
CA ILE A 200 -18.91 -7.21 16.02
C ILE A 200 -17.40 -7.19 16.30
N ARG A 201 -16.72 -6.08 15.99
CA ARG A 201 -15.28 -5.86 16.24
C ARG A 201 -15.07 -4.58 17.06
N PRO A 202 -15.22 -4.66 18.40
CA PRO A 202 -14.97 -3.53 19.27
C PRO A 202 -13.53 -3.01 19.12
N GLY A 203 -13.37 -1.69 19.09
CA GLY A 203 -12.05 -1.05 19.05
C GLY A 203 -11.32 -1.11 17.70
N HIS A 204 -11.97 -1.50 16.59
CA HIS A 204 -11.32 -1.48 15.27
C HIS A 204 -10.90 -0.05 14.89
N PRO A 205 -9.59 0.28 14.77
CA PRO A 205 -9.09 1.66 14.70
C PRO A 205 -9.70 2.48 13.56
N ALA A 206 -9.77 1.90 12.36
CA ALA A 206 -10.32 2.59 11.20
C ALA A 206 -11.82 2.87 11.35
N THR A 207 -12.57 2.00 12.03
CA THR A 207 -14.01 2.22 12.22
C THR A 207 -14.25 3.28 13.27
N CYS A 208 -13.49 3.26 14.37
CA CYS A 208 -13.54 4.31 15.39
C CYS A 208 -13.24 5.67 14.77
N PHE A 209 -12.20 5.77 13.94
CA PHE A 209 -11.87 6.98 13.18
C PHE A 209 -13.04 7.47 12.31
N TRP A 210 -13.66 6.58 11.53
CA TRP A 210 -14.76 6.98 10.66
C TRP A 210 -16.03 7.36 11.41
N VAL A 211 -16.32 6.70 12.53
CA VAL A 211 -17.45 7.08 13.40
C VAL A 211 -17.22 8.46 14.00
N ALA A 212 -16.05 8.71 14.58
CA ALA A 212 -15.65 10.01 15.14
C ALA A 212 -15.79 11.14 14.11
N ALA A 213 -15.27 10.91 12.90
CA ALA A 213 -15.34 11.87 11.80
C ALA A 213 -16.79 12.17 11.37
N LEU A 214 -17.67 11.16 11.36
CA LEU A 214 -19.08 11.31 10.98
C LEU A 214 -19.93 11.95 12.08
N THR A 215 -19.59 11.75 13.36
CA THR A 215 -20.33 12.34 14.49
C THR A 215 -19.83 13.72 14.89
N GLY A 216 -18.71 14.17 14.32
CA GLY A 216 -18.04 15.41 14.74
C GLY A 216 -17.48 15.32 16.17
N ASP A 217 -17.27 14.11 16.69
CA ASP A 217 -16.77 13.91 18.04
C ASP A 217 -15.25 14.13 18.07
N ALA A 218 -14.85 15.39 18.21
CA ALA A 218 -13.47 15.80 18.32
C ALA A 218 -12.78 15.30 19.60
N SER A 219 -13.53 14.85 20.61
CA SER A 219 -12.94 14.22 21.81
C SER A 219 -12.35 12.84 21.48
N SER A 220 -12.81 12.25 20.37
CA SER A 220 -12.32 11.02 19.78
C SER A 220 -11.49 11.23 18.51
N ALA A 221 -10.88 12.43 18.34
CA ALA A 221 -9.98 12.76 17.24
C ALA A 221 -8.72 11.88 17.26
N LEU A 222 -8.92 10.61 16.90
CA LEU A 222 -7.87 9.68 16.56
C LEU A 222 -7.27 10.20 15.26
N ALA A 223 -5.95 10.35 15.22
CA ALA A 223 -5.26 10.46 13.94
C ALA A 223 -5.73 9.30 13.04
N ALA A 224 -5.86 9.56 11.74
CA ALA A 224 -6.16 8.50 10.79
C ALA A 224 -5.17 7.34 11.05
N PRO A 225 -5.64 6.10 11.24
CA PRO A 225 -4.74 5.00 11.59
C PRO A 225 -3.60 4.91 10.58
N ALA A 226 -2.37 4.78 11.08
CA ALA A 226 -1.17 4.83 10.26
C ALA A 226 -1.23 3.83 9.08
N GLU A 227 -1.77 2.63 9.31
CA GLU A 227 -1.99 1.60 8.28
C GLU A 227 -2.94 2.04 7.16
N MET A 228 -3.97 2.83 7.48
CA MET A 228 -4.90 3.36 6.48
C MET A 228 -4.20 4.37 5.57
N VAL A 229 -3.42 5.27 6.17
CA VAL A 229 -2.68 6.31 5.45
C VAL A 229 -1.59 5.65 4.60
N ALA A 230 -0.80 4.73 5.18
CA ALA A 230 0.21 3.94 4.48
C ALA A 230 -0.38 3.22 3.27
N GLY A 231 -1.51 2.53 3.44
CA GLY A 231 -2.16 1.77 2.38
C GLY A 231 -2.69 2.62 1.21
N LEU A 232 -3.06 3.88 1.47
CA LEU A 232 -3.45 4.83 0.41
C LEU A 232 -2.25 5.21 -0.45
N PHE A 233 -1.12 5.55 0.19
CA PHE A 233 0.10 5.93 -0.51
C PHE A 233 0.77 4.72 -1.20
N ASP A 234 0.74 3.53 -0.59
CA ASP A 234 1.28 2.31 -1.20
C ASP A 234 0.63 1.99 -2.55
N GLN A 235 -0.69 2.20 -2.68
CA GLN A 235 -1.44 1.99 -3.93
C GLN A 235 -1.11 3.02 -5.02
N TYR A 236 -0.61 4.18 -4.61
CA TYR A 236 -0.37 5.31 -5.50
C TYR A 236 1.11 5.52 -5.83
N ALA A 237 2.00 4.87 -5.07
CA ALA A 237 3.46 5.08 -5.12
C ALA A 237 4.05 4.98 -6.53
N ASP A 238 3.61 4.03 -7.35
CA ASP A 238 4.19 3.79 -8.68
C ASP A 238 3.92 4.94 -9.67
N HIS A 239 2.85 5.71 -9.46
CA HIS A 239 2.46 6.86 -10.28
C HIS A 239 2.67 8.21 -9.58
N PHE A 240 3.23 8.19 -8.37
CA PHE A 240 3.28 9.35 -7.50
C PHE A 240 4.04 10.52 -8.14
N ASP A 241 5.24 10.24 -8.69
CA ASP A 241 6.08 11.26 -9.33
C ASP A 241 5.44 11.81 -10.59
N ASP A 242 4.93 10.94 -11.48
CA ASP A 242 4.33 11.34 -12.74
C ASP A 242 3.19 12.34 -12.51
N HIS A 243 2.37 12.09 -11.48
CA HIS A 243 1.29 12.99 -11.15
C HIS A 243 1.77 14.23 -10.39
N LEU A 244 2.65 14.08 -9.40
CA LEU A 244 3.05 15.19 -8.55
C LEU A 244 3.98 16.16 -9.29
N VAL A 245 4.98 15.65 -9.99
CA VAL A 245 5.98 16.44 -10.71
C VAL A 245 5.50 16.77 -12.13
N ASP A 246 5.08 15.79 -12.92
CA ASP A 246 4.81 16.06 -14.34
C ASP A 246 3.43 16.68 -14.58
N GLN A 247 2.40 16.27 -13.84
CA GLN A 247 1.05 16.85 -14.00
C GLN A 247 0.83 18.10 -13.14
N LEU A 248 1.16 18.01 -11.84
CA LEU A 248 0.93 19.09 -10.90
C LEU A 248 2.07 20.11 -10.82
N GLN A 249 3.20 19.85 -11.51
CA GLN A 249 4.35 20.77 -11.55
C GLN A 249 4.84 21.15 -10.15
N TYR A 250 4.85 20.18 -9.23
CA TYR A 250 5.30 20.36 -7.86
C TYR A 250 6.80 20.67 -7.80
N ARG A 251 7.17 21.79 -7.16
CA ARG A 251 8.56 22.31 -7.08
C ARG A 251 9.01 22.67 -5.65
N THR A 252 8.27 22.22 -4.64
CA THR A 252 8.57 22.54 -3.25
C THR A 252 9.96 22.06 -2.81
N PRO A 253 10.46 20.86 -3.20
CA PRO A 253 11.81 20.43 -2.83
C PRO A 253 12.91 21.40 -3.29
N GLU A 254 12.80 21.93 -4.51
CA GLU A 254 13.74 22.93 -5.03
C GLU A 254 13.62 24.26 -4.31
N ALA A 255 12.40 24.71 -4.02
CA ALA A 255 12.18 25.92 -3.24
C ALA A 255 12.78 25.80 -1.83
N ILE A 256 12.59 24.64 -1.16
CA ILE A 256 13.21 24.37 0.15
C ILE A 256 14.73 24.39 0.04
N ARG A 257 15.32 23.72 -0.96
CA ARG A 257 16.77 23.75 -1.19
C ARG A 257 17.28 25.19 -1.32
N ASP A 258 16.61 26.01 -2.13
CA ASP A 258 17.02 27.38 -2.39
C ASP A 258 16.94 28.25 -1.12
N GLU A 259 15.92 28.06 -0.29
CA GLU A 259 15.80 28.71 1.02
C GLU A 259 16.86 28.22 2.03
N LEU A 260 17.13 26.92 2.09
CA LEU A 260 18.19 26.36 2.96
C LEU A 260 19.56 26.97 2.64
N ILE A 261 19.83 27.16 1.35
CA ILE A 261 21.03 27.84 0.85
C ILE A 261 21.08 29.29 1.37
N LEU A 262 19.98 30.05 1.25
CA LEU A 262 19.92 31.44 1.68
C LEU A 262 20.09 31.59 3.20
N VAL A 263 19.45 30.71 3.98
CA VAL A 263 19.60 30.68 5.43
C VAL A 263 21.05 30.42 5.82
N ALA A 264 21.70 29.43 5.19
CA ALA A 264 23.10 29.12 5.47
C ALA A 264 24.03 30.31 5.16
N GLN A 265 23.81 31.03 4.06
CA GLN A 265 24.55 32.26 3.73
C GLN A 265 24.41 33.34 4.81
N ARG A 266 23.18 33.55 5.33
CA ARG A 266 22.91 34.56 6.37
C ARG A 266 23.63 34.23 7.68
N VAL A 267 23.58 32.98 8.11
CA VAL A 267 24.26 32.54 9.35
C VAL A 267 25.77 32.77 9.27
N MET A 268 26.39 32.47 8.12
CA MET A 268 27.83 32.69 7.91
C MET A 268 28.20 34.19 7.87
N SER A 269 27.38 35.03 7.25
CA SER A 269 27.63 36.47 7.18
C SER A 269 27.56 37.19 8.54
N HIS A 270 26.80 36.65 9.51
CA HIS A 270 26.65 37.23 10.86
C HIS A 270 27.62 36.63 11.89
N GLY A 271 28.21 35.46 11.63
CA GLY A 271 29.23 34.84 12.48
C GLY A 271 30.61 35.53 12.43
N GLY A 272 30.82 36.48 11.51
CA GLY A 272 32.10 37.18 11.31
C GLY A 272 32.22 38.58 11.91
N SER A 273 31.18 39.12 12.57
CA SER A 273 31.25 40.47 13.14
C SER A 273 30.85 40.51 14.61
N SER A 274 31.81 40.22 15.49
CA SER A 274 31.84 40.86 16.82
C SER A 274 32.17 42.34 16.64
N GLY A 275 31.18 43.13 16.24
CA GLY A 275 31.30 44.57 16.07
C GLY A 275 29.96 45.21 16.37
N ARG A 276 29.89 45.97 17.47
CA ARG A 276 28.72 46.73 17.93
C ARG A 276 27.99 47.38 16.75
N ARG A 277 26.68 47.15 16.63
CA ARG A 277 25.80 48.07 15.90
C ARG A 277 24.92 48.79 16.89
N GLU A 278 25.09 50.10 16.93
CA GLU A 278 24.14 51.03 17.54
C GLU A 278 22.80 50.93 16.82
N VAL A 279 21.73 50.98 17.62
CA VAL A 279 20.35 50.91 17.16
C VAL A 279 19.96 52.28 16.60
N GLY A 280 19.89 52.38 15.27
CA GLY A 280 19.24 53.48 14.56
C GLY A 280 17.81 53.10 14.18
N SER A 281 16.85 53.86 14.68
CA SER A 281 15.41 53.66 14.49
C SER A 281 14.91 53.98 13.09
N SER A 282 13.74 53.40 12.77
CA SER A 282 12.69 53.84 11.83
C SER A 282 12.62 53.17 10.46
N GLY A 283 11.40 52.75 10.10
CA GLY A 283 11.02 52.38 8.73
C GLY A 283 9.94 51.30 8.70
N ARG A 284 8.72 51.69 8.33
CA ARG A 284 7.51 50.86 8.30
C ARG A 284 7.55 49.81 7.19
N GLY A 285 6.78 48.75 7.39
CA GLY A 285 6.59 47.67 6.41
C GLY A 285 5.82 48.13 5.17
N ASP A 286 6.19 47.52 4.06
CA ASP A 286 5.36 47.39 2.86
C ASP A 286 5.31 45.91 2.50
N GLU A 287 4.09 45.40 2.37
CA GLU A 287 3.76 44.09 1.81
C GLU A 287 3.92 44.19 0.29
N GLY A 288 5.06 43.73 -0.23
CA GLY A 288 5.35 43.66 -1.66
C GLY A 288 5.12 42.26 -2.23
N GLU A 289 4.34 42.18 -3.30
CA GLU A 289 4.15 40.99 -4.14
C GLU A 289 5.50 40.36 -4.56
N TRP A 290 5.57 39.03 -4.53
CA TRP A 290 6.79 38.27 -4.84
C TRP A 290 6.99 38.19 -6.37
N GLU A 291 7.51 39.26 -6.96
CA GLU A 291 8.05 39.21 -8.32
C GLU A 291 9.41 38.53 -8.30
N GLY A 292 9.50 37.37 -8.98
CA GLY A 292 10.66 36.49 -9.00
C GLY A 292 12.00 37.24 -9.14
N GLY A 293 12.75 37.29 -8.05
CA GLY A 293 14.09 37.84 -8.01
C GLY A 293 15.09 36.99 -8.82
N PRO A 294 16.20 37.58 -9.29
CA PRO A 294 17.16 36.88 -10.12
C PRO A 294 17.74 35.66 -9.38
N SER A 295 17.73 34.49 -10.04
CA SER A 295 18.37 33.28 -9.51
C SER A 295 19.82 33.59 -9.10
N PRO A 296 20.23 33.28 -7.85
CA PRO A 296 21.59 33.58 -7.41
C PRO A 296 22.58 32.70 -8.18
N LYS A 297 23.28 33.29 -9.14
CA LYS A 297 24.41 32.66 -9.84
C LYS A 297 25.65 32.72 -8.94
N GLY A 298 25.68 31.92 -7.88
CA GLY A 298 26.83 31.74 -7.00
C GLY A 298 27.10 30.26 -6.78
N ASN A 299 28.35 29.83 -7.00
CA ASN A 299 28.75 28.43 -6.83
C ASN A 299 28.93 28.13 -5.32
N LEU A 300 27.86 27.61 -4.70
CA LEU A 300 27.74 27.35 -3.26
C LEU A 300 28.35 26.03 -2.79
N SER A 301 28.87 25.21 -3.71
CA SER A 301 29.27 23.83 -3.43
C SER A 301 30.50 23.68 -2.51
N GLN A 302 30.99 24.76 -1.86
CA GLN A 302 32.24 24.73 -1.10
C GLN A 302 32.19 25.38 0.29
N SER A 303 31.08 25.99 0.73
CA SER A 303 31.07 26.75 2.00
C SER A 303 30.00 26.36 3.02
N VAL A 304 29.03 25.50 2.67
CA VAL A 304 28.01 25.01 3.59
C VAL A 304 28.07 23.49 3.60
N SER A 305 28.40 22.93 4.75
CA SER A 305 28.33 21.49 4.99
C SER A 305 27.50 21.20 6.22
N TRP A 306 26.46 20.39 6.04
CA TRP A 306 25.75 19.75 7.15
C TRP A 306 26.31 18.35 7.36
N THR A 307 26.37 17.90 8.61
CA THR A 307 26.89 16.56 8.93
C THR A 307 25.82 15.48 8.74
N ALA A 308 24.55 15.84 8.94
CA ALA A 308 23.42 14.94 8.82
C ALA A 308 22.15 15.65 8.35
N CYS A 309 21.28 14.93 7.64
CA CYS A 309 19.95 15.34 7.25
C CYS A 309 18.97 14.16 7.41
N ILE A 310 17.79 14.46 7.95
CA ILE A 310 16.67 13.52 8.03
C ILE A 310 15.52 14.11 7.21
N ASP A 311 15.17 13.43 6.14
CA ASP A 311 14.05 13.75 5.26
C ASP A 311 12.78 13.06 5.78
N LEU A 312 12.00 13.80 6.57
CA LEU A 312 10.77 13.32 7.21
C LEU A 312 9.60 13.43 6.24
N GLY A 313 8.97 12.29 5.92
CA GLY A 313 7.99 12.20 4.85
C GLY A 313 8.67 12.23 3.49
N CYS A 314 9.75 11.45 3.33
CA CYS A 314 10.60 11.52 2.14
C CYS A 314 9.85 11.15 0.84
N GLY A 315 8.70 10.48 0.93
CA GLY A 315 7.90 10.09 -0.22
C GLY A 315 8.70 9.22 -1.18
N THR A 316 8.79 9.65 -2.44
CA THR A 316 9.61 9.05 -3.50
C THR A 316 11.04 9.61 -3.57
N GLY A 317 11.44 10.43 -2.60
CA GLY A 317 12.82 10.85 -2.39
C GLY A 317 13.25 12.06 -3.21
N LEU A 318 12.31 12.92 -3.60
CA LEU A 318 12.60 14.11 -4.42
C LEU A 318 13.60 15.06 -3.76
N MET A 319 13.62 15.13 -2.43
CA MET A 319 14.55 16.00 -1.69
C MET A 319 15.99 15.48 -1.69
N GLY A 320 16.19 14.16 -1.69
CA GLY A 320 17.49 13.53 -1.49
C GLY A 320 18.61 14.05 -2.40
N PRO A 321 18.44 14.02 -3.75
CA PRO A 321 19.45 14.53 -4.67
C PRO A 321 19.73 16.03 -4.52
N LEU A 322 18.77 16.79 -3.98
CA LEU A 322 18.88 18.24 -3.79
C LEU A 322 19.69 18.57 -2.54
N VAL A 323 19.65 17.73 -1.49
CA VAL A 323 20.35 17.97 -0.22
C VAL A 323 21.68 17.24 -0.11
N LYS A 324 21.80 16.03 -0.66
CA LYS A 324 23.01 15.19 -0.53
C LYS A 324 24.31 15.91 -0.91
N PRO A 325 24.37 16.77 -1.96
CA PRO A 325 25.59 17.50 -2.31
C PRO A 325 26.10 18.46 -1.22
N TYR A 326 25.24 18.87 -0.28
CA TYR A 326 25.59 19.79 0.80
C TYR A 326 25.88 19.08 2.13
N LEU A 327 25.92 17.74 2.12
CA LEU A 327 26.28 16.97 3.30
C LEU A 327 27.78 16.65 3.26
N SER A 328 28.51 17.00 4.31
CA SER A 328 29.94 16.71 4.43
C SER A 328 30.32 16.37 5.87
N PRO A 329 31.36 15.56 6.09
CA PRO A 329 31.76 15.15 7.44
C PRO A 329 32.18 16.32 8.31
N SER A 330 31.92 16.21 9.61
CA SER A 330 32.68 16.90 10.65
C SER A 330 33.99 16.15 10.89
N GLN A 331 34.99 16.38 10.04
CA GLN A 331 36.35 15.80 10.12
C GLN A 331 36.45 14.28 9.89
N GLY A 332 37.08 13.87 8.78
CA GLY A 332 37.53 12.50 8.52
C GLY A 332 36.58 11.62 7.70
N ASP A 333 36.95 11.40 6.43
CA ASP A 333 36.66 10.28 5.49
C ASP A 333 35.27 9.60 5.33
N GLU A 334 34.19 10.04 5.98
CA GLU A 334 32.83 9.55 5.66
C GLU A 334 31.92 10.68 5.13
N ALA A 335 31.19 10.46 4.04
CA ALA A 335 30.23 11.43 3.52
C ALA A 335 29.14 11.74 4.55
N GLY A 336 28.65 12.99 4.61
CA GLY A 336 27.56 13.34 5.53
C GLY A 336 26.30 12.48 5.30
N VAL A 337 25.55 12.25 6.37
CA VAL A 337 24.50 11.22 6.43
C VAL A 337 23.14 11.77 6.02
N LEU A 338 22.45 11.08 5.11
CA LEU A 338 21.11 11.36 4.64
C LEU A 338 20.20 10.16 4.95
N HIS A 339 19.29 10.34 5.89
CA HIS A 339 18.25 9.36 6.20
C HIS A 339 16.90 9.83 5.68
N GLY A 340 16.08 8.90 5.20
CA GLY A 340 14.70 9.17 4.81
C GLY A 340 13.72 8.34 5.63
N VAL A 341 12.61 8.95 6.02
CA VAL A 341 11.54 8.27 6.78
C VAL A 341 10.23 8.51 6.05
N ASP A 342 9.50 7.46 5.76
CA ASP A 342 8.13 7.56 5.26
C ASP A 342 7.27 6.48 5.90
N LEU A 343 5.98 6.78 6.05
CA LEU A 343 5.02 5.84 6.59
C LEU A 343 4.70 4.72 5.58
N SER A 344 4.79 5.01 4.28
CA SER A 344 4.48 4.11 3.18
C SER A 344 5.70 3.32 2.72
N SER A 345 5.55 2.00 2.65
CA SER A 345 6.58 1.11 2.12
C SER A 345 6.72 1.21 0.60
N GLY A 346 5.63 1.50 -0.10
CA GLY A 346 5.64 1.80 -1.52
C GLY A 346 6.46 3.03 -1.84
N MET A 347 6.30 4.09 -1.06
CA MET A 347 7.09 5.32 -1.17
C MET A 347 8.58 5.05 -0.92
N VAL A 348 8.93 4.36 0.17
CA VAL A 348 10.33 3.97 0.46
C VAL A 348 10.93 3.09 -0.65
N ARG A 349 10.16 2.15 -1.20
CA ARG A 349 10.59 1.33 -2.34
C ARG A 349 10.91 2.20 -3.56
N GLN A 350 10.01 3.12 -3.90
CA GLN A 350 10.22 4.06 -5.02
C GLN A 350 11.44 4.95 -4.78
N THR A 351 11.62 5.47 -3.57
CA THR A 351 12.83 6.23 -3.19
C THR A 351 14.09 5.42 -3.42
N ARG A 352 14.15 4.17 -2.93
CA ARG A 352 15.32 3.31 -3.07
C ARG A 352 15.69 3.05 -4.54
N VAL A 353 14.68 2.85 -5.39
CA VAL A 353 14.88 2.56 -6.82
C VAL A 353 15.24 3.82 -7.61
N LYS A 354 14.50 4.91 -7.41
CA LYS A 354 14.60 6.13 -8.21
C LYS A 354 15.73 7.06 -7.73
N ARG A 355 16.08 7.01 -6.44
CA ARG A 355 16.94 7.99 -5.76
C ARG A 355 17.92 7.29 -4.79
N PRO A 356 18.94 6.58 -5.31
CA PRO A 356 19.88 5.81 -4.50
C PRO A 356 20.96 6.69 -3.83
N CYS A 357 20.55 7.79 -3.18
CA CYS A 357 21.44 8.73 -2.49
C CYS A 357 21.24 8.77 -0.97
N TYR A 358 20.22 8.08 -0.44
CA TYR A 358 19.94 7.95 0.99
C TYR A 358 20.79 6.82 1.58
N ASP A 359 21.45 7.08 2.70
CA ASP A 359 22.29 6.10 3.41
C ASP A 359 21.42 5.10 4.19
N ALA A 360 20.27 5.56 4.70
CA ALA A 360 19.24 4.69 5.30
C ALA A 360 17.84 5.18 4.98
N LEU A 361 16.91 4.23 4.86
CA LEU A 361 15.49 4.48 4.64
C LEU A 361 14.66 3.67 5.63
N TYR A 362 13.70 4.32 6.27
CA TYR A 362 12.88 3.74 7.32
C TYR A 362 11.40 3.80 6.93
N VAL A 363 10.70 2.68 7.13
CA VAL A 363 9.23 2.64 7.06
C VAL A 363 8.71 2.82 8.49
N ASN A 364 8.28 4.03 8.83
CA ASN A 364 7.81 4.34 10.19
C ASN A 364 6.91 5.58 10.22
N ASP A 365 6.08 5.68 11.25
CA ASP A 365 5.43 6.93 11.60
C ASP A 365 6.47 7.96 12.06
N LEU A 366 6.29 9.23 11.67
CA LEU A 366 7.28 10.29 11.90
C LEU A 366 7.46 10.60 13.38
N CYS A 367 6.36 10.66 14.14
CA CYS A 367 6.42 10.93 15.57
C CYS A 367 7.11 9.77 16.30
N SER A 368 6.70 8.54 15.99
CA SER A 368 7.27 7.31 16.56
C SER A 368 8.77 7.19 16.28
N PHE A 369 9.20 7.54 15.05
CA PHE A 369 10.62 7.56 14.67
C PHE A 369 11.42 8.57 15.48
N LEU A 370 10.91 9.80 15.62
CA LEU A 370 11.60 10.87 16.36
C LEU A 370 11.65 10.59 17.86
N GLU A 371 10.63 9.96 18.42
CA GLU A 371 10.61 9.52 19.82
C GLU A 371 11.67 8.45 20.09
N ALA A 372 11.75 7.41 19.25
CA ALA A 372 12.79 6.39 19.37
C ALA A 372 14.21 6.97 19.27
N ALA A 373 14.42 7.90 18.33
CA ALA A 373 15.71 8.58 18.16
C ALA A 373 16.12 9.44 19.37
N ARG A 374 15.15 9.94 20.16
CA ARG A 374 15.42 10.71 21.40
C ARG A 374 15.83 9.85 22.58
N VAL A 375 15.39 8.59 22.63
CA VAL A 375 15.62 7.67 23.76
C VAL A 375 16.97 6.93 23.63
N GLY A 376 17.66 7.05 22.50
CA GLY A 376 18.98 6.44 22.28
C GLY A 376 18.95 4.93 22.04
N GLU A 377 17.76 4.37 21.80
CA GLU A 377 17.59 2.99 21.34
C GLU A 377 17.73 2.98 19.81
N GLY A 378 18.97 2.99 19.34
CA GLY A 378 19.36 2.84 17.93
C GLY A 378 19.81 1.43 17.61
#